data_AF-A0A158R665-F1
#
_entry.id   AF-A0A158R665-F1
#
_cell.length_a   1.000
_cell.length_b   1.000
_cell.length_c   1.000
_cell.angle_alpha   90.00
_cell.angle_beta   90.00
_cell.angle_gamma   90.00
#
_symmetry.space_group_name_H-M   'P 1'
#
loop_
_entity.id
_entity.type
_entity.pdbx_description
1 polymer ?
#
loop_
_entity_poly.entity_id
_entity_poly.type
_entity_poly.pdbx_seq_one_letter_code
_entity_poly.pdbx_strand_id
1 'polypeptide(L)'
;MEPTNSLEIVVRHAVKKLASLVTDEELKKIMRKVGIKLNNSTVLEIAKTGKARFIQQCNSEVDSLVHDDEILEKIEKLKDLIKAATDNGASSKGWRPTGEPEIDAFGHVRKEMLAYEKRLADFKALLAKEVEEKMATLEKMRNELTKNAFIKNLDTTSPEILSDF
;
A
#
# COMPACT_ATOMS: atom_id res chain seq x y z
N MET A 1 11.07 -22.03 -9.94
CA MET A 1 10.53 -22.20 -11.31
C MET A 1 9.90 -20.89 -11.69
N GLU A 2 10.59 -20.17 -12.55
CA GLU A 2 10.51 -18.73 -12.76
C GLU A 2 9.33 -18.28 -13.65
N PRO A 3 8.61 -17.22 -13.25
CA PRO A 3 7.89 -16.33 -14.15
C PRO A 3 8.68 -15.03 -14.41
N THR A 4 10.00 -15.12 -14.53
CA THR A 4 10.80 -14.32 -15.46
C THR A 4 10.67 -15.08 -16.79
N ASN A 5 10.02 -14.62 -17.85
CA ASN A 5 9.90 -13.24 -18.28
C ASN A 5 8.94 -13.16 -19.49
N SER A 6 7.62 -13.21 -19.24
CA SER A 6 6.62 -13.16 -20.33
C SER A 6 6.78 -11.88 -21.18
N LEU A 7 7.09 -10.75 -20.55
CA LEU A 7 7.38 -9.48 -21.21
C LEU A 7 8.66 -9.52 -22.06
N GLU A 8 9.78 -10.01 -21.52
CA GLU A 8 11.03 -10.14 -22.28
C GLU A 8 10.81 -11.02 -23.52
N ILE A 9 10.12 -12.16 -23.37
CA ILE A 9 9.83 -13.09 -24.47
C ILE A 9 9.00 -12.37 -25.54
N VAL A 10 7.98 -11.61 -25.15
CA VAL A 10 7.14 -10.84 -26.07
C VAL A 10 7.95 -9.77 -26.80
N VAL A 11 8.79 -9.01 -26.08
CA VAL A 11 9.62 -7.95 -26.67
C VAL A 11 10.67 -8.53 -27.62
N ARG A 12 11.37 -9.60 -27.22
CA ARG A 12 12.34 -10.28 -28.09
C ARG A 12 11.68 -10.88 -29.33
N HIS A 13 10.48 -11.42 -29.18
CA HIS A 13 9.70 -11.90 -30.33
C HIS A 13 9.33 -10.75 -31.28
N ALA A 14 8.92 -9.60 -30.75
CA ALA A 14 8.64 -8.40 -31.55
C ALA A 14 9.90 -7.90 -32.30
N VAL A 15 11.06 -7.86 -31.64
CA VAL A 15 12.35 -7.49 -32.26
C VAL A 15 12.69 -8.43 -33.42
N LYS A 16 12.56 -9.75 -33.23
CA LYS A 16 12.78 -10.73 -34.31
C LYS A 16 11.82 -10.50 -35.47
N LYS A 17 10.55 -10.20 -35.19
CA LYS A 17 9.55 -9.91 -36.21
C LYS A 17 9.88 -8.63 -36.99
N LEU A 18 10.32 -7.57 -36.32
CA LEU A 18 10.78 -6.34 -36.97
C LEU A 18 12.00 -6.58 -37.86
N ALA A 19 12.98 -7.35 -37.38
CA ALA A 19 14.15 -7.72 -38.18
C ALA A 19 13.78 -8.54 -39.43
N SER A 20 12.72 -9.34 -39.35
CA SER A 20 12.22 -10.13 -40.49
C SER A 20 11.51 -9.30 -41.57
N LEU A 21 11.04 -8.09 -41.24
CA LEU A 21 10.43 -7.18 -42.21
C LEU A 21 11.45 -6.62 -43.19
N VAL A 22 12.74 -6.58 -42.82
CA VAL A 22 13.80 -6.17 -43.75
C VAL A 22 14.09 -7.35 -44.67
N THR A 23 13.44 -7.41 -45.83
CA THR A 23 13.68 -8.50 -46.77
C THR A 23 14.88 -8.22 -47.67
N ASP A 24 15.54 -9.29 -48.13
CA ASP A 24 16.70 -9.15 -49.02
C ASP A 24 16.29 -8.54 -50.37
N GLU A 25 15.04 -8.75 -50.79
CA GLU A 25 14.44 -8.21 -52.02
C GLU A 25 14.20 -6.70 -51.94
N GLU A 26 13.77 -6.18 -50.79
CA GLU A 26 13.64 -4.74 -50.57
C GLU A 26 15.00 -4.05 -50.54
N LEU A 27 16.00 -4.67 -49.89
CA LEU A 27 17.37 -4.15 -49.89
C LEU A 27 17.94 -4.09 -51.31
N LYS A 28 17.79 -5.16 -52.11
CA LYS A 28 18.20 -5.16 -53.53
C LYS A 28 17.50 -4.05 -54.31
N LYS A 29 16.19 -3.84 -54.09
CA LYS A 29 15.41 -2.78 -54.76
C LYS A 29 15.93 -1.39 -54.44
N ILE A 30 16.25 -1.12 -53.17
CA ILE A 30 16.82 0.16 -52.73
C ILE A 30 18.20 0.37 -53.35
N MET A 31 19.08 -0.64 -53.31
CA MET A 31 20.44 -0.53 -53.83
C MET A 31 20.49 -0.24 -55.33
N ARG A 32 19.60 -0.87 -56.12
CA ARG A 32 19.42 -0.52 -57.54
C ARG A 32 18.99 0.92 -57.73
N LYS A 33 18.08 1.42 -56.90
CA LYS A 33 17.58 2.81 -56.94
C LYS A 33 18.68 3.83 -56.63
N VAL A 34 19.59 3.48 -55.72
CA VAL A 34 20.71 4.35 -55.28
C VAL A 34 21.95 4.19 -56.18
N GLY A 35 21.89 3.34 -57.21
CA GLY A 35 22.97 3.17 -58.20
C GLY A 35 24.16 2.34 -57.70
N ILE A 36 24.01 1.63 -56.58
CA ILE A 36 25.08 0.79 -56.00
C ILE A 36 25.09 -0.57 -56.71
N LYS A 37 26.17 -0.89 -57.41
CA LYS A 37 26.40 -2.18 -58.07
C LYS A 37 27.17 -3.13 -57.15
N LEU A 38 26.47 -3.77 -56.22
CA LEU A 38 27.04 -4.87 -55.43
C LEU A 38 26.58 -6.22 -55.98
N ASN A 39 27.43 -7.23 -55.84
CA ASN A 39 27.05 -8.60 -56.18
C ASN A 39 26.03 -9.13 -55.15
N ASN A 40 25.20 -10.09 -55.56
CA ASN A 40 24.12 -10.60 -54.71
C ASN A 40 24.65 -11.20 -53.40
N SER A 41 25.85 -11.80 -53.40
CA SER A 41 26.47 -12.36 -52.20
C SER A 41 26.78 -11.30 -51.15
N THR A 42 27.33 -10.15 -51.54
CA THR A 42 27.65 -9.06 -50.62
C THR A 42 26.39 -8.39 -50.09
N VAL A 43 25.32 -8.29 -50.89
CA VAL A 43 24.02 -7.78 -50.40
C VAL A 43 23.42 -8.69 -49.32
N LEU A 44 23.47 -10.01 -49.54
CA LEU A 44 22.99 -11.00 -48.57
C LEU A 44 23.82 -10.97 -47.28
N GLU A 45 25.13 -10.81 -47.38
CA GLU A 45 26.02 -10.71 -46.23
C GLU A 45 25.78 -9.44 -45.41
N ILE A 46 25.59 -8.28 -46.08
CA ILE A 46 25.23 -7.02 -45.43
C ILE A 46 23.86 -7.15 -44.74
N ALA A 47 22.87 -7.75 -45.40
CA ALA A 47 21.55 -7.97 -44.83
C ALA A 47 21.61 -8.86 -43.58
N LYS A 48 22.35 -9.98 -43.66
CA LYS A 48 22.51 -10.92 -42.56
C LYS A 48 23.24 -10.29 -41.37
N THR A 49 24.34 -9.58 -41.63
CA THR A 49 25.14 -8.91 -40.61
C THR A 49 24.35 -7.76 -39.97
N GLY A 50 23.64 -6.96 -40.77
CA GLY A 50 22.79 -5.88 -40.30
C GLY A 50 21.65 -6.38 -39.41
N LYS A 51 20.95 -7.45 -39.83
CA LYS A 51 19.90 -8.10 -39.02
C LYS A 51 20.45 -8.63 -37.71
N ALA A 52 21.58 -9.34 -37.75
CA ALA A 52 22.21 -9.88 -36.55
C ALA A 52 22.62 -8.78 -35.57
N ARG A 53 23.25 -7.71 -36.06
CA ARG A 53 23.65 -6.57 -35.24
C ARG A 53 22.45 -5.83 -34.65
N PHE A 54 21.40 -5.60 -35.43
CA PHE A 54 20.16 -4.99 -34.95
C PHE A 54 19.53 -5.81 -33.83
N ILE A 55 19.36 -7.13 -34.04
CA ILE A 55 18.79 -8.03 -33.03
C ILE A 55 19.67 -8.04 -31.78
N GLN A 56 20.99 -8.12 -31.93
CA GLN A 56 21.93 -8.12 -30.80
C GLN A 56 21.83 -6.83 -29.99
N GLN A 57 21.83 -5.67 -30.66
CA GLN A 57 21.77 -4.37 -30.00
C GLN A 57 20.41 -4.16 -29.30
N CYS A 58 19.30 -4.50 -29.95
CA CYS A 58 17.99 -4.44 -29.28
C CYS A 58 17.92 -5.40 -28.09
N ASN A 59 18.49 -6.60 -28.20
CA ASN A 59 18.52 -7.55 -27.10
C ASN A 59 19.35 -7.06 -25.91
N SER A 60 20.51 -6.42 -26.15
CA SER A 60 21.32 -5.87 -25.06
C SER A 60 20.63 -4.72 -24.34
N GLU A 61 19.87 -3.90 -25.06
CA GLU A 61 19.05 -2.84 -24.44
C GLU A 61 17.91 -3.45 -23.61
N VAL A 62 17.24 -4.49 -24.12
CA VAL A 62 16.23 -5.24 -23.36
C VAL A 62 16.84 -5.87 -22.11
N ASP A 63 18.05 -6.42 -22.21
CA ASP A 63 18.77 -6.94 -21.06
C ASP A 63 19.02 -5.84 -20.04
N SER A 64 19.53 -4.67 -20.46
CA SER A 64 19.75 -3.54 -19.55
C SER A 64 18.47 -3.09 -18.85
N LEU A 65 17.31 -3.10 -19.54
CA LEU A 65 16.02 -2.74 -18.97
C LEU A 65 15.47 -3.81 -18.01
N VAL A 66 15.73 -5.09 -18.29
CA VAL A 66 15.30 -6.19 -17.42
C VAL A 66 16.16 -6.29 -16.17
N HIS A 67 17.45 -5.95 -16.26
CA HIS A 67 18.36 -5.86 -15.11
C HIS A 67 18.23 -4.52 -14.36
N ASP A 68 17.30 -3.66 -14.75
CA ASP A 68 16.83 -2.59 -13.88
C ASP A 68 16.01 -3.25 -12.75
N ASP A 69 16.68 -3.49 -11.62
CA ASP A 69 16.14 -4.21 -10.45
C ASP A 69 14.77 -3.68 -10.00
N GLU A 70 14.48 -2.39 -10.25
CA GLU A 70 13.20 -1.80 -9.91
C GLU A 70 12.02 -2.38 -10.71
N ILE A 71 12.22 -2.75 -11.98
CA ILE A 71 11.13 -3.23 -12.85
C ILE A 71 10.71 -4.63 -12.43
N LEU A 72 11.68 -5.53 -12.21
CA LEU A 72 11.41 -6.89 -11.75
C LEU A 72 10.75 -6.88 -10.38
N GLU A 73 11.24 -6.07 -9.45
CA GLU A 73 10.65 -5.93 -8.13
C GLU A 73 9.20 -5.42 -8.21
N LYS A 74 8.92 -4.40 -9.03
CA LYS A 74 7.56 -3.86 -9.23
C LYS A 74 6.62 -4.87 -9.87
N ILE A 75 7.10 -5.69 -10.82
CA ILE A 75 6.30 -6.75 -11.44
C ILE A 75 5.96 -7.83 -10.40
N GLU A 76 6.90 -8.23 -9.55
CA GLU A 76 6.64 -9.24 -8.53
C GLU A 76 5.66 -8.73 -7.47
N LYS A 77 5.86 -7.49 -6.98
CA LYS A 77 4.89 -6.81 -6.10
C LYS A 77 3.50 -6.76 -6.72
N LEU A 78 3.40 -6.50 -8.03
CA LEU A 78 2.11 -6.47 -8.72
C LEU A 78 1.45 -7.85 -8.76
N LYS A 79 2.22 -8.94 -9.00
CA LYS A 79 1.69 -10.31 -8.95
C LYS A 79 1.17 -10.65 -7.56
N ASP A 80 1.91 -10.29 -6.51
CA ASP A 80 1.50 -10.50 -5.13
C ASP A 80 0.21 -9.75 -4.81
N LEU A 81 0.08 -8.50 -5.27
CA LEU A 81 -1.14 -7.71 -5.11
C LEU A 81 -2.34 -8.32 -5.85
N ILE A 82 -2.14 -8.82 -7.07
CA ILE A 82 -3.19 -9.50 -7.85
C ILE A 82 -3.65 -10.77 -7.12
N LYS A 83 -2.70 -11.56 -6.62
CA LYS A 83 -2.99 -12.79 -5.87
C LYS A 83 -3.76 -12.46 -4.59
N ALA A 84 -3.27 -11.51 -3.79
CA ALA A 84 -3.94 -11.07 -2.57
C ALA A 84 -5.36 -10.52 -2.83
N ALA A 85 -5.58 -9.80 -3.93
CA ALA A 85 -6.90 -9.33 -4.30
C ALA A 85 -7.85 -10.48 -4.68
N THR A 86 -7.34 -11.48 -5.40
CA THR A 86 -8.10 -12.67 -5.82
C THR A 86 -8.49 -13.51 -4.61
N ASP A 87 -7.54 -13.78 -3.71
CA ASP A 87 -7.73 -14.65 -2.54
C ASP A 87 -8.70 -14.02 -1.51
N ASN A 88 -8.68 -12.70 -1.37
CA ASN A 88 -9.55 -11.98 -0.42
C ASN A 88 -10.98 -11.72 -0.95
N GLY A 89 -11.35 -12.30 -2.11
CA GLY A 89 -12.67 -12.11 -2.70
C GLY A 89 -12.96 -10.64 -3.06
N ALA A 90 -11.91 -9.84 -3.30
CA ALA A 90 -12.08 -8.47 -3.75
C ALA A 90 -12.84 -8.52 -5.08
N SER A 91 -14.06 -7.98 -5.10
CA SER A 91 -14.88 -7.98 -6.31
C SER A 91 -14.08 -7.41 -7.48
N SER A 92 -14.37 -7.88 -8.70
CA SER A 92 -13.79 -7.35 -9.95
C SER A 92 -13.98 -5.83 -10.15
N LYS A 93 -14.77 -5.19 -9.27
CA LYS A 93 -15.03 -3.75 -9.17
C LYS A 93 -14.53 -3.16 -7.85
N GLY A 94 -13.35 -3.54 -7.38
CA GLY A 94 -12.70 -2.86 -6.26
C GLY A 94 -12.68 -1.33 -6.48
N TRP A 95 -12.65 -0.56 -5.38
CA TRP A 95 -12.65 0.90 -5.45
C TRP A 95 -11.54 1.41 -6.40
N ARG A 96 -11.83 2.48 -7.14
CA ARG A 96 -10.91 3.16 -8.05
C ARG A 96 -10.92 4.65 -7.72
N PRO A 97 -9.78 5.34 -7.87
CA PRO A 97 -9.73 6.79 -7.72
C PRO A 97 -10.76 7.45 -8.65
N THR A 98 -11.51 8.38 -8.07
CA THR A 98 -12.52 9.17 -8.79
C THR A 98 -11.88 10.37 -9.50
N GLY A 99 -10.69 10.78 -9.06
CA GLY A 99 -10.03 12.01 -9.49
C GLY A 99 -10.42 13.21 -8.61
N GLU A 100 -11.26 13.00 -7.60
CA GLU A 100 -11.63 14.00 -6.60
C GLU A 100 -10.83 13.74 -5.31
N PRO A 101 -9.82 14.57 -4.98
CA PRO A 101 -8.93 14.31 -3.85
C PRO A 101 -9.65 14.16 -2.52
N GLU A 102 -10.76 14.88 -2.31
CA GLU A 102 -11.55 14.82 -1.09
C GLU A 102 -12.18 13.44 -0.88
N ILE A 103 -12.73 12.85 -1.95
CA ILE A 103 -13.33 11.51 -1.93
C ILE A 103 -12.23 10.44 -1.85
N ASP A 104 -11.17 10.61 -2.64
CA ASP A 104 -10.10 9.63 -2.77
C ASP A 104 -9.25 9.53 -1.49
N ALA A 105 -8.99 10.65 -0.82
CA ALA A 105 -8.28 10.67 0.45
C ALA A 105 -9.15 10.15 1.61
N PHE A 106 -10.47 10.33 1.55
CA PHE A 106 -11.37 9.96 2.64
C PHE A 106 -11.28 8.48 2.99
N GLY A 107 -11.15 7.59 2.00
CA GLY A 107 -10.97 6.15 2.24
C GLY A 107 -9.75 5.84 3.12
N HIS A 108 -8.64 6.56 2.93
CA HIS A 108 -7.42 6.41 3.71
C HIS A 108 -7.54 7.04 5.10
N VAL A 109 -8.11 8.24 5.18
CA VAL A 109 -8.26 9.00 6.43
C VAL A 109 -9.29 8.35 7.36
N ARG A 110 -10.36 7.80 6.80
CA ARG A 110 -11.46 7.19 7.56
C ARG A 110 -10.99 6.08 8.50
N LYS A 111 -10.01 5.27 8.07
CA LYS A 111 -9.47 4.18 8.90
C LYS A 111 -8.85 4.73 10.19
N GLU A 112 -8.04 5.77 10.08
CA GLU A 112 -7.40 6.43 11.23
C GLU A 112 -8.42 7.17 12.10
N MET A 113 -9.42 7.82 11.48
CA MET A 113 -10.50 8.48 12.22
C MET A 113 -11.31 7.47 13.05
N LEU A 114 -11.69 6.32 12.49
CA LEU A 114 -12.39 5.27 13.23
C LEU A 114 -11.55 4.72 14.38
N ALA A 115 -10.23 4.56 14.19
CA ALA A 115 -9.33 4.15 15.26
C ALA A 115 -9.26 5.21 16.38
N TYR A 116 -9.25 6.48 16.01
CA TYR A 116 -9.27 7.59 16.96
C TYR A 116 -10.59 7.69 17.73
N GLU A 117 -11.74 7.56 17.05
CA GLU A 117 -13.07 7.51 17.67
C GLU A 117 -13.15 6.40 18.72
N LYS A 118 -12.64 5.20 18.39
CA LYS A 118 -12.58 4.09 19.35
C LYS A 118 -11.75 4.45 20.58
N ARG A 119 -10.55 5.01 20.40
CA ARG A 119 -9.69 5.44 21.53
C ARG A 119 -10.37 6.48 22.41
N LEU A 120 -11.09 7.43 21.81
CA LEU A 120 -11.85 8.43 22.55
C LEU A 120 -12.99 7.80 23.35
N ALA A 121 -13.70 6.83 22.77
CA ALA A 121 -14.75 6.10 23.48
C ALA A 121 -14.17 5.33 24.68
N ASP A 122 -13.06 4.64 24.50
CA ASP A 122 -12.35 3.92 25.57
C ASP A 122 -11.89 4.87 26.68
N PHE A 123 -11.33 6.03 26.32
CA PHE A 123 -10.91 7.06 27.28
C PHE A 123 -12.09 7.65 28.07
N LYS A 124 -13.21 7.90 27.39
CA LYS A 124 -14.43 8.39 28.03
C LYS A 124 -14.98 7.39 29.05
N ALA A 125 -14.98 6.10 28.70
CA ALA A 125 -15.39 5.03 29.63
C ALA A 125 -14.47 4.97 30.86
N LEU A 126 -13.16 5.14 30.66
CA LEU A 126 -12.19 5.16 31.75
C LEU A 126 -12.41 6.36 32.69
N LEU A 127 -12.63 7.56 32.15
CA LEU A 127 -12.94 8.73 32.97
C LEU A 127 -14.25 8.58 33.74
N ALA A 128 -15.29 8.05 33.10
CA ALA A 128 -16.59 7.85 33.75
C ALA A 128 -16.45 6.94 34.97
N LYS A 129 -15.66 5.87 34.84
CA LYS A 129 -15.35 4.96 35.95
C LYS A 129 -14.56 5.67 37.07
N GLU A 130 -13.54 6.46 36.73
CA GLU A 130 -12.75 7.18 37.75
C GLU A 130 -13.61 8.22 38.51
N VAL A 131 -14.54 8.90 37.82
CA VAL A 131 -15.49 9.81 38.45
C VAL A 131 -16.39 9.07 39.42
N GLU A 132 -16.94 7.92 39.01
CA GLU A 132 -17.79 7.09 39.87
C GLU A 132 -17.05 6.62 41.13
N GLU A 133 -15.80 6.16 40.99
CA GLU A 133 -14.93 5.77 42.11
C GLU A 133 -14.66 6.94 43.07
N LYS A 134 -14.35 8.13 42.54
CA LYS A 134 -14.13 9.33 43.35
C LYS A 134 -15.40 9.81 44.05
N MET A 135 -16.55 9.79 43.39
CA MET A 135 -17.82 10.13 44.03
C MET A 135 -18.14 9.17 45.17
N ALA A 136 -17.99 7.86 44.95
CA ALA A 136 -18.20 6.85 45.99
C ALA A 136 -17.26 7.06 47.19
N THR A 137 -16.02 7.48 46.93
CA THR A 137 -15.06 7.80 47.99
C THR A 137 -15.47 9.04 48.79
N LEU A 138 -15.88 10.12 48.11
CA LEU A 138 -16.37 11.34 48.76
C LEU A 138 -17.61 11.08 49.61
N GLU A 139 -18.52 10.24 49.12
CA GLU A 139 -19.74 9.88 49.85
C GLU A 139 -19.42 9.08 51.12
N LYS A 140 -18.44 8.17 51.08
CA LYS A 140 -17.92 7.49 52.27
C LYS A 140 -17.35 8.48 53.29
N MET A 141 -16.46 9.39 52.86
CA MET A 141 -15.87 10.39 53.75
C MET A 141 -16.94 11.30 54.37
N ARG A 142 -17.94 11.72 53.59
CA ARG A 142 -19.07 12.53 54.08
C ARG A 142 -19.87 11.79 55.15
N ASN A 143 -20.14 10.50 54.93
CA ASN A 143 -20.87 9.68 55.89
C ASN A 143 -20.07 9.48 57.19
N GLU A 144 -18.75 9.31 57.10
CA GLU A 144 -17.86 9.23 58.28
C GLU A 144 -17.84 10.54 59.06
N LEU A 145 -17.70 11.68 58.39
CA LEU A 145 -17.75 13.01 59.04
C LEU A 145 -19.08 13.24 59.75
N THR A 146 -20.20 12.85 59.11
CA THR A 146 -21.54 13.00 59.69
C THR A 146 -21.71 12.12 60.93
N LYS A 147 -21.23 10.87 60.89
CA LYS A 147 -21.21 9.98 62.06
C LYS A 147 -20.35 10.54 63.19
N ASN A 148 -19.16 11.04 62.89
CA ASN A 148 -18.26 11.62 63.89
C ASN A 148 -18.82 12.91 64.51
N ALA A 149 -19.52 13.74 63.73
CA ALA A 149 -20.23 14.91 64.24
C ALA A 149 -21.40 14.53 65.16
N PHE A 150 -22.13 13.46 64.83
CA PHE A 150 -23.21 12.94 65.68
C PHE A 150 -22.68 12.41 67.02
N ILE A 151 -21.56 11.67 67.02
CA ILE A 151 -20.93 11.15 68.25
C ILE A 151 -20.42 12.29 69.15
N LYS A 152 -19.76 13.32 68.59
CA LYS A 152 -19.30 14.47 69.38
C LYS A 152 -20.44 15.26 70.03
N ASN A 153 -21.60 15.34 69.36
CA ASN A 153 -22.78 16.00 69.94
C ASN A 153 -23.38 15.18 71.09
N LEU A 154 -23.31 13.85 71.05
CA LEU A 154 -23.73 12.96 72.15
C LEU A 154 -22.84 13.15 73.39
N ASP A 155 -21.52 13.26 73.22
CA ASP A 155 -20.57 13.48 74.33
C ASP A 155 -20.76 14.83 75.05
N THR A 156 -21.32 15.84 74.38
CA THR A 156 -21.61 17.17 74.98
C THR A 156 -22.96 17.26 75.68
N THR A 157 -23.79 16.20 75.66
CA THR A 157 -25.14 16.18 76.25
C THR A 157 -25.32 15.10 77.32
N SER A 158 -24.29 14.82 78.12
CA SER A 158 -24.44 14.06 79.37
C SER A 158 -24.51 15.03 80.56
N PRO A 159 -25.52 14.92 81.44
CA PRO A 159 -25.97 16.03 82.29
C PRO A 159 -25.11 16.21 83.54
N GLU A 160 -24.56 17.42 83.72
CA GLU A 160 -24.44 17.99 85.05
C GLU A 160 -25.87 18.21 85.57
N ILE A 161 -26.27 17.43 86.56
CA ILE A 161 -27.13 17.76 87.72
C ILE A 161 -27.59 16.42 88.31
N LEU A 162 -27.05 16.08 89.48
CA LEU A 162 -27.79 15.62 90.67
C LEU A 162 -26.77 15.45 91.81
N SER A 163 -26.27 16.58 92.30
CA SER A 163 -25.76 16.71 93.67
C SER A 163 -26.54 17.85 94.31
N ASP A 164 -27.73 17.53 94.79
CA ASP A 164 -28.47 18.25 95.85
C ASP A 164 -29.81 17.52 96.03
N PHE A 165 -29.78 16.41 96.77
CA PHE A 165 -30.85 15.87 97.64
C PHE A 165 -30.26 14.77 98.52
#